data_AF-A0A1X2FKQ1-F1
#
_entry.id   AF-A0A1X2FKQ1-F1
#
_cell.length_a   1.000
_cell.length_b   1.000
_cell.length_c   1.000
_cell.angle_alpha   90.00
_cell.angle_beta   90.00
_cell.angle_gamma   90.00
#
_symmetry.space_group_name_H-M   'P 1'
#
loop_
_entity.id
_entity.type
_entity.pdbx_description
1 polymer ?
#
loop_
_entity_poly.entity_id
_entity_poly.type
_entity_poly.pdbx_seq_one_letter_code
_entity_poly.pdbx_strand_id
1 'polypeptide(L)'
;MDPEALRMLADSLRTTMYAASGAKLDAALADLGWRDMLDEIPDTAIPLVFRLLGETGAHAPVLNDVVLRSARQVGATIPLPYAGGSWVVWERTGQTTSALDEALPIHRVPQGDPVPLEAGRRSLGWWLVGTSRAMLSLARQHALDRIQFGRPIASFQAVRHRLAEALVAIEGAEATVAAATDSDVLSCLLAKAAAGQAALTTARHCQQVFGGIGFTAEHPLHHHIKRSLLLDGLLGSARELTREAGIILSSNGSAPRLVDL
;
A
#
# COMPACT_ATOMS: atom_id res chain seq x y z
N MET A 1 -16.45 16.52 8.05
CA MET A 1 -16.84 16.56 6.63
C MET A 1 -18.11 15.72 6.48
N ASP A 2 -19.11 16.22 5.76
CA ASP A 2 -20.31 15.42 5.51
C ASP A 2 -19.99 14.25 4.54
N PRO A 3 -20.80 13.17 4.54
CA PRO A 3 -20.53 12.00 3.70
C PRO A 3 -20.55 12.26 2.19
N GLU A 4 -21.30 13.27 1.74
CA GLU A 4 -21.44 13.60 0.32
C GLU A 4 -20.19 14.30 -0.21
N ALA A 5 -19.67 15.28 0.53
CA ALA A 5 -18.40 15.95 0.26
C ALA A 5 -17.23 14.97 0.23
N LEU A 6 -17.17 14.03 1.18
CA LEU A 6 -16.14 12.98 1.17
C LEU A 6 -16.23 12.09 -0.08
N ARG A 7 -17.45 11.75 -0.52
CA ARG A 7 -17.66 10.98 -1.75
C ARG A 7 -17.23 11.75 -2.99
N MET A 8 -17.60 13.04 -3.10
CA MET A 8 -17.18 13.89 -4.21
C MET A 8 -15.67 14.06 -4.28
N LEU A 9 -15.02 14.23 -3.12
CA LEU A 9 -13.56 14.27 -3.02
C LEU A 9 -12.93 12.95 -3.48
N ALA A 10 -13.46 11.81 -3.00
CA ALA A 10 -12.99 10.49 -3.40
C ALA A 10 -13.11 10.25 -4.91
N ASP A 11 -14.23 10.66 -5.52
CA ASP A 11 -14.46 10.54 -6.96
C ASP A 11 -13.54 11.46 -7.77
N SER A 12 -13.28 12.67 -7.28
CA SER A 12 -12.34 13.62 -7.89
C SER A 12 -10.91 13.09 -7.84
N LEU A 13 -10.45 12.63 -6.67
CA LEU A 13 -9.13 12.00 -6.50
C LEU A 13 -8.97 10.78 -7.41
N ARG A 14 -9.98 9.91 -7.47
CA ARG A 14 -9.96 8.71 -8.31
C ARG A 14 -9.84 9.06 -9.78
N THR A 15 -10.64 10.01 -10.26
CA THR A 15 -10.55 10.52 -11.64
C THR A 15 -9.14 11.02 -11.96
N THR A 16 -8.56 11.82 -11.07
CA THR A 16 -7.21 12.36 -11.21
C THR A 16 -6.15 11.25 -11.25
N MET A 17 -6.27 10.24 -10.38
CA MET A 17 -5.33 9.12 -10.32
C MET A 17 -5.43 8.16 -11.52
N TYR A 18 -6.58 8.05 -12.18
CA TYR A 18 -6.67 7.36 -13.47
C TYR A 18 -6.04 8.17 -14.62
N ALA A 19 -6.00 9.50 -14.51
CA ALA A 19 -5.48 10.38 -15.55
C ALA A 19 -3.97 10.67 -15.43
N ALA A 20 -3.39 10.59 -14.23
CA ALA A 20 -2.02 11.00 -13.96
C ALA A 20 -1.31 10.07 -12.96
N SER A 21 0.03 10.02 -13.08
CA SER A 21 0.92 9.33 -12.15
C SER A 21 2.26 10.07 -12.06
N GLY A 22 3.07 9.76 -11.05
CA GLY A 22 4.38 10.37 -10.78
C GLY A 22 4.27 11.86 -10.48
N ALA A 23 5.22 12.64 -11.01
CA ALA A 23 5.29 14.09 -10.83
C ALA A 23 4.02 14.83 -11.27
N LYS A 24 3.32 14.33 -12.30
CA LYS A 24 2.05 14.92 -12.76
C LYS A 24 0.95 14.75 -11.71
N LEU A 25 0.86 13.56 -11.11
CA LEU A 25 -0.11 13.31 -10.04
C LEU A 25 0.26 14.07 -8.77
N ASP A 26 1.56 14.17 -8.45
CA ASP A 26 2.04 14.97 -7.32
C ASP A 26 1.59 16.43 -7.41
N ALA A 27 1.75 17.05 -8.59
CA ALA A 27 1.27 18.41 -8.85
C ALA A 27 -0.27 18.49 -8.75
N ALA A 28 -0.99 17.57 -9.39
CA ALA A 28 -2.46 17.57 -9.35
C ALA A 28 -3.02 17.37 -7.92
N LEU A 29 -2.38 16.54 -7.10
CA LEU A 29 -2.76 16.37 -5.69
C LEU A 29 -2.46 17.63 -4.88
N ALA A 30 -1.36 18.33 -5.16
CA ALA A 30 -1.08 19.63 -4.54
C ALA A 30 -2.16 20.66 -4.90
N ASP A 31 -2.60 20.73 -6.15
CA ASP A 31 -3.67 21.62 -6.61
C ASP A 31 -5.04 21.26 -5.98
N LEU A 32 -5.26 19.98 -5.67
CA LEU A 32 -6.43 19.48 -4.93
C LEU A 32 -6.33 19.69 -3.40
N GLY A 33 -5.31 20.41 -2.91
CA GLY A 33 -5.17 20.74 -1.50
C GLY A 33 -4.65 19.57 -0.65
N TRP A 34 -3.85 18.65 -1.21
CA TRP A 34 -3.30 17.51 -0.46
C TRP A 34 -2.61 17.89 0.85
N ARG A 35 -1.80 18.96 0.85
CA ARG A 35 -1.07 19.40 2.04
C ARG A 35 -2.02 19.95 3.11
N ASP A 36 -2.98 20.76 2.71
CA ASP A 36 -4.00 21.30 3.62
C ASP A 36 -4.84 20.17 4.23
N MET A 37 -5.26 19.19 3.42
CA MET A 37 -5.97 18.00 3.89
C MET A 37 -5.12 17.16 4.86
N LEU A 38 -3.83 17.01 4.58
CA LEU A 38 -2.90 16.27 5.44
C LEU A 38 -2.72 16.97 6.80
N ASP A 39 -2.77 18.30 6.83
CA ASP A 39 -2.64 19.08 8.06
C ASP A 39 -3.94 19.14 8.87
N GLU A 40 -5.08 19.34 8.21
CA GLU A 40 -6.38 19.54 8.86
C GLU A 40 -7.11 18.24 9.19
N ILE A 41 -7.05 17.24 8.30
CA ILE A 41 -7.84 15.99 8.39
C ILE A 41 -7.01 14.73 8.04
N PRO A 42 -5.83 14.51 8.65
CA PRO A 42 -4.93 13.39 8.30
C PRO A 42 -5.61 12.02 8.39
N ASP A 43 -6.44 11.79 9.41
CA ASP A 43 -7.15 10.52 9.60
C ASP A 43 -8.18 10.20 8.53
N THR A 44 -8.56 11.19 7.71
CA THR A 44 -9.44 10.99 6.55
C THR A 44 -8.62 11.00 5.25
N ALA A 45 -7.70 11.96 5.12
CA ALA A 45 -6.90 12.16 3.91
C ALA A 45 -5.96 10.99 3.63
N ILE A 46 -5.25 10.48 4.65
CA ILE A 46 -4.30 9.38 4.51
C ILE A 46 -5.00 8.10 4.04
N PRO A 47 -6.04 7.58 4.72
CA PRO A 47 -6.74 6.39 4.23
C PRO A 47 -7.27 6.55 2.82
N LEU A 48 -7.87 7.70 2.51
CA LEU A 48 -8.48 7.95 1.22
C LEU A 48 -7.46 7.96 0.09
N VAL A 49 -6.43 8.80 0.20
CA VAL A 49 -5.43 8.98 -0.87
C VAL A 49 -4.62 7.71 -1.06
N PHE A 50 -4.09 7.11 0.01
CA PHE A 50 -3.23 5.95 -0.12
C PHE A 50 -3.98 4.70 -0.59
N ARG A 51 -5.23 4.49 -0.15
CA ARG A 51 -6.07 3.42 -0.70
C ARG A 51 -6.31 3.61 -2.19
N LEU A 52 -6.67 4.81 -2.63
CA LEU A 52 -6.91 5.11 -4.05
C LEU A 52 -5.66 4.96 -4.91
N LEU A 53 -4.47 5.32 -4.40
CA LEU A 53 -3.20 5.06 -5.09
C LEU A 53 -3.01 3.55 -5.34
N GLY A 54 -3.41 2.70 -4.39
CA GLY A 54 -3.36 1.25 -4.56
C GLY A 54 -4.41 0.73 -5.54
N GLU A 55 -5.66 1.17 -5.41
CA GLU A 55 -6.78 0.73 -6.24
C GLU A 55 -6.61 1.09 -7.72
N THR A 56 -6.05 2.28 -7.99
CA THR A 56 -5.83 2.78 -9.36
C THR A 56 -4.50 2.31 -9.95
N GLY A 57 -3.54 1.87 -9.11
CA GLY A 57 -2.17 1.57 -9.52
C GLY A 57 -1.29 2.81 -9.74
N ALA A 58 -1.83 4.01 -9.56
CA ALA A 58 -1.09 5.26 -9.67
C ALA A 58 0.00 5.38 -8.59
N HIS A 59 0.87 6.38 -8.74
CA HIS A 59 1.85 6.69 -7.71
C HIS A 59 2.16 8.17 -7.63
N ALA A 60 2.48 8.62 -6.43
CA ALA A 60 3.02 9.94 -6.16
C ALA A 60 3.94 9.84 -4.93
N PRO A 61 4.95 10.71 -4.80
CA PRO A 61 5.89 10.74 -3.67
C PRO A 61 5.25 11.32 -2.39
N VAL A 62 3.92 11.26 -2.24
CA VAL A 62 3.16 11.87 -1.13
C VAL A 62 3.45 11.24 0.23
N LEU A 63 4.09 10.06 0.26
CA LEU A 63 4.63 9.48 1.50
C LEU A 63 5.70 10.39 2.12
N ASN A 64 6.48 11.11 1.32
CA ASN A 64 7.46 12.07 1.82
C ASN A 64 6.77 13.14 2.66
N ASP A 65 5.61 13.65 2.21
CA ASP A 65 4.86 14.68 2.92
C ASP A 65 4.39 14.18 4.29
N VAL A 66 3.88 12.93 4.35
CA VAL A 66 3.46 12.30 5.60
C VAL A 66 4.62 12.18 6.59
N VAL A 67 5.77 11.66 6.13
CA VAL A 67 6.94 11.43 7.00
C VAL A 67 7.57 12.74 7.45
N LEU A 68 7.71 13.72 6.54
CA LEU A 68 8.24 15.05 6.86
C LEU A 68 7.37 15.77 7.90
N ARG A 69 6.04 15.67 7.77
CA ARG A 69 5.08 16.20 8.75
C ARG A 69 5.26 15.56 10.12
N SER A 70 5.31 14.23 10.19
CA SER A 70 5.54 13.52 11.46
C SER A 70 6.90 13.86 12.08
N ALA A 71 7.93 14.03 11.26
CA ALA A 71 9.27 14.44 11.70
C ALA A 71 9.38 15.94 12.05
N ARG A 72 8.35 16.76 11.75
CA ARG A 72 8.38 18.23 11.85
C ARG A 72 9.55 18.86 11.08
N GLN A 73 9.87 18.29 9.92
CA GLN A 73 10.93 18.75 9.05
C GLN A 73 10.35 19.47 7.82
N VAL A 74 11.06 20.49 7.36
CA VAL A 74 10.74 21.20 6.12
C VAL A 74 11.59 20.61 5.00
N GLY A 75 10.97 20.29 3.86
CA GLY A 75 11.67 19.75 2.71
C GLY A 75 10.72 19.18 1.67
N ALA A 76 11.28 18.62 0.61
CA ALA A 76 10.53 17.99 -0.48
C ALA A 76 10.65 16.45 -0.49
N THR A 77 11.81 15.95 -0.06
CA THR A 77 12.19 14.53 -0.08
C THR A 77 13.01 14.20 1.16
N ILE A 78 12.92 12.96 1.63
CA ILE A 78 13.68 12.47 2.77
C ILE A 78 14.16 11.03 2.52
N PRO A 79 15.35 10.63 2.98
CA PRO A 79 15.74 9.22 3.02
C PRO A 79 14.78 8.41 3.89
N LEU A 80 14.25 7.33 3.33
CA LEU A 80 13.34 6.41 3.98
C LEU A 80 14.03 5.06 4.20
N PRO A 81 13.86 4.42 5.37
CA PRO A 81 14.39 3.09 5.60
C PRO A 81 13.71 2.09 4.66
N TYR A 82 14.48 1.13 4.19
CA TYR A 82 14.04 0.04 3.32
C TYR A 82 14.55 -1.29 3.87
N ALA A 83 13.79 -2.36 3.59
CA ALA A 83 14.12 -3.71 4.02
C ALA A 83 15.58 -4.10 3.70
N GLY A 84 16.17 -4.91 4.57
CA GLY A 84 17.58 -5.27 4.50
C GLY A 84 18.54 -4.20 5.01
N GLY A 85 18.05 -3.24 5.81
CA GLY A 85 18.87 -2.19 6.42
C GLY A 85 19.41 -1.14 5.45
N SER A 86 18.78 -1.03 4.28
CA SER A 86 19.15 -0.04 3.26
C SER A 86 18.28 1.21 3.36
N TRP A 87 18.67 2.28 2.67
CA TRP A 87 17.92 3.53 2.62
C TRP A 87 17.60 3.88 1.17
N VAL A 88 16.45 4.48 0.95
CA VAL A 88 16.01 4.92 -0.37
C VAL A 88 15.45 6.33 -0.31
N VAL A 89 15.58 7.08 -1.40
CA VAL A 89 14.87 8.34 -1.60
C VAL A 89 13.84 8.13 -2.70
N TRP A 90 12.62 8.58 -2.44
CA TRP A 90 11.59 8.70 -3.46
C TRP A 90 11.60 10.13 -4.00
N GLU A 91 12.11 10.32 -5.21
CA GLU A 91 12.17 11.64 -5.81
C GLU A 91 10.80 12.13 -6.26
N ARG A 92 10.61 13.46 -6.20
CA ARG A 92 9.45 14.11 -6.83
C ARG A 92 9.62 14.37 -8.32
N THR A 93 10.85 14.28 -8.81
CA THR A 93 11.21 14.43 -10.22
C THR A 93 10.82 13.19 -11.04
N GLY A 94 10.47 13.39 -12.31
CA GLY A 94 10.09 12.31 -13.22
C GLY A 94 11.25 11.50 -13.81
N GLN A 95 12.49 11.70 -13.33
CA GLN A 95 13.64 10.95 -13.82
C GLN A 95 13.64 9.54 -13.19
N THR A 96 13.29 8.55 -14.00
CA THR A 96 13.30 7.14 -13.60
C THR A 96 14.71 6.58 -13.78
N THR A 97 15.47 6.53 -12.70
CA THR A 97 16.80 5.86 -12.63
C THR A 97 16.78 4.65 -11.70
N SER A 98 15.59 4.15 -11.33
CA SER A 98 15.46 3.06 -10.36
C SER A 98 15.85 1.71 -10.96
N ALA A 99 16.74 1.01 -10.26
CA ALA A 99 17.08 -0.38 -10.54
C ALA A 99 16.06 -1.39 -9.96
N LEU A 100 15.07 -0.94 -9.18
CA LEU A 100 14.13 -1.82 -8.46
C LEU A 100 12.77 -1.93 -9.18
N ASP A 101 12.31 -0.85 -9.81
CA ASP A 101 11.18 -0.81 -10.74
C ASP A 101 11.29 0.46 -11.61
N GLU A 102 11.40 0.28 -12.92
CA GLU A 102 11.52 1.38 -13.89
C GLU A 102 10.35 2.38 -13.80
N ALA A 103 9.21 1.97 -13.22
CA ALA A 103 8.04 2.83 -13.04
C ALA A 103 8.08 3.75 -11.81
N LEU A 104 8.95 3.50 -10.82
CA LEU A 104 9.02 4.32 -9.60
C LEU A 104 10.36 5.05 -9.48
N PRO A 105 10.39 6.38 -9.27
CA PRO A 105 11.63 7.14 -9.09
C PRO A 105 12.19 6.96 -7.66
N ILE A 106 12.41 5.72 -7.26
CA ILE A 106 12.99 5.33 -5.97
C ILE A 106 14.41 4.83 -6.20
N HIS A 107 15.40 5.49 -5.60
CA HIS A 107 16.81 5.09 -5.72
C HIS A 107 17.43 4.90 -4.34
N ARG A 108 18.44 4.03 -4.25
CA ARG A 108 19.16 3.77 -3.00
C ARG A 108 20.07 4.95 -2.66
N VAL A 109 20.14 5.27 -1.38
CA VAL A 109 21.09 6.23 -0.82
C VAL A 109 21.93 5.56 0.27
N PRO A 110 23.16 6.05 0.55
CA PRO A 110 24.05 5.41 1.51
C PRO A 110 23.47 5.35 2.93
N GLN A 111 22.79 6.41 3.36
CA GLN A 111 22.28 6.56 4.72
C GLN A 111 21.16 7.62 4.77
N GLY A 112 20.34 7.57 5.82
CA GLY A 112 19.40 8.59 6.22
C GLY A 112 19.40 8.81 7.72
N ASP A 113 18.70 9.86 8.16
CA ASP A 113 18.49 10.14 9.58
C ASP A 113 17.23 9.40 10.08
N PRO A 114 17.22 8.91 11.33
CA PRO A 114 16.02 8.33 11.93
C PRO A 114 14.86 9.34 11.97
N VAL A 115 13.69 8.90 11.52
CA VAL A 115 12.44 9.69 11.55
C VAL A 115 11.29 8.86 12.10
N PRO A 116 10.24 9.50 12.66
CA PRO A 116 9.00 8.81 13.04
C PRO A 116 8.41 8.07 11.82
N LEU A 117 8.01 6.81 12.02
CA LEU A 117 7.60 5.91 10.94
C LEU A 117 6.12 5.54 11.01
N GLU A 118 5.41 5.89 12.08
CA GLU A 118 4.09 5.39 12.43
C GLU A 118 3.06 5.77 11.35
N ALA A 119 2.91 7.07 11.08
CA ALA A 119 2.03 7.58 10.04
C ALA A 119 2.42 7.07 8.64
N GLY A 120 3.73 6.95 8.36
CA GLY A 120 4.24 6.40 7.10
C GLY A 120 3.88 4.93 6.93
N ARG A 121 4.04 4.11 7.97
CA ARG A 121 3.69 2.68 8.01
C ARG A 121 2.18 2.50 7.83
N ARG A 122 1.35 3.30 8.50
CA ARG A 122 -0.11 3.31 8.33
C ARG A 122 -0.53 3.68 6.90
N SER A 123 0.11 4.71 6.32
CA SER A 123 -0.11 5.14 4.94
C SER A 123 0.22 4.03 3.94
N LEU A 124 1.38 3.37 4.10
CA LEU A 124 1.75 2.21 3.29
C LEU A 124 0.80 1.03 3.48
N GLY A 125 0.26 0.83 4.68
CA GLY A 125 -0.79 -0.15 4.96
C GLY A 125 -2.01 0.05 4.06
N TRP A 126 -2.54 1.29 4.01
CA TRP A 126 -3.67 1.63 3.12
C TRP A 126 -3.35 1.43 1.64
N TRP A 127 -2.13 1.76 1.22
CA TRP A 127 -1.68 1.54 -0.16
C TRP A 127 -1.61 0.06 -0.52
N LEU A 128 -1.05 -0.77 0.35
CA LEU A 128 -0.99 -2.22 0.18
C LEU A 128 -2.39 -2.85 0.15
N VAL A 129 -3.31 -2.39 1.00
CA VAL A 129 -4.71 -2.82 0.98
C VAL A 129 -5.37 -2.47 -0.35
N GLY A 130 -5.26 -1.22 -0.82
CA GLY A 130 -5.82 -0.80 -2.11
C GLY A 130 -5.23 -1.59 -3.29
N THR A 131 -3.92 -1.83 -3.28
CA THR A 131 -3.22 -2.63 -4.30
C THR A 131 -3.75 -4.07 -4.31
N SER A 132 -4.01 -4.64 -3.13
CA SER A 132 -4.56 -5.99 -3.00
C SER A 132 -6.01 -6.07 -3.50
N ARG A 133 -6.84 -5.05 -3.21
CA ARG A 133 -8.20 -4.95 -3.74
C ARG A 133 -8.22 -4.89 -5.27
N ALA A 134 -7.29 -4.13 -5.88
CA ALA A 134 -7.14 -4.08 -7.34
C ALA A 134 -6.79 -5.45 -7.93
N MET A 135 -5.80 -6.15 -7.36
CA MET A 135 -5.41 -7.50 -7.80
C MET A 135 -6.58 -8.49 -7.70
N LEU A 136 -7.32 -8.47 -6.58
CA LEU A 136 -8.48 -9.33 -6.38
C LEU A 136 -9.59 -9.02 -7.39
N SER A 137 -9.86 -7.74 -7.67
CA SER A 137 -10.86 -7.32 -8.66
C SER A 137 -10.52 -7.83 -10.06
N LEU A 138 -9.26 -7.64 -10.49
CA LEU A 138 -8.74 -8.14 -11.76
C LEU A 138 -8.86 -9.67 -11.85
N ALA A 139 -8.43 -10.39 -10.81
CA ALA A 139 -8.48 -11.85 -10.79
C ALA A 139 -9.92 -12.40 -10.78
N ARG A 140 -10.82 -11.74 -10.06
CA ARG A 140 -12.25 -12.06 -10.07
C ARG A 140 -12.83 -11.88 -11.47
N GLN A 141 -12.56 -10.75 -12.12
CA GLN A 141 -13.05 -10.50 -13.48
C GLN A 141 -12.53 -11.55 -14.46
N HIS A 142 -11.23 -11.84 -14.42
CA HIS A 142 -10.63 -12.91 -15.22
C HIS A 142 -11.29 -14.26 -14.96
N ALA A 143 -11.60 -14.58 -13.70
CA ALA A 143 -12.22 -15.85 -13.35
C ALA A 143 -13.67 -15.98 -13.86
N LEU A 144 -14.39 -14.88 -13.95
CA LEU A 144 -15.76 -14.83 -14.49
C LEU A 144 -15.75 -14.96 -16.02
N ASP A 145 -14.80 -14.30 -16.69
CA ASP A 145 -14.76 -14.24 -18.16
C ASP A 145 -14.13 -15.48 -18.79
N ARG A 146 -13.12 -16.08 -18.13
CA ARG A 146 -12.36 -17.19 -18.70
C ARG A 146 -13.14 -18.50 -18.67
N ILE A 147 -13.42 -19.05 -19.84
CA ILE A 147 -14.04 -20.38 -20.01
C ILE A 147 -12.97 -21.47 -20.14
N GLN A 148 -13.06 -22.52 -19.30
CA GLN A 148 -12.31 -23.77 -19.42
C GLN A 148 -13.20 -24.95 -19.02
N PHE A 149 -12.99 -26.10 -19.67
CA PHE A 149 -13.83 -27.28 -19.46
C PHE A 149 -15.33 -26.97 -19.58
N GLY A 150 -15.69 -26.14 -20.57
CA GLY A 150 -17.08 -25.79 -20.89
C GLY A 150 -17.78 -24.80 -19.95
N ARG A 151 -17.09 -24.19 -18.98
CA ARG A 151 -17.70 -23.22 -18.04
C ARG A 151 -16.71 -22.16 -17.52
N PRO A 152 -17.18 -21.04 -16.94
CA PRO A 152 -16.31 -20.07 -16.30
C PRO A 152 -15.41 -20.69 -15.23
N ILE A 153 -14.16 -20.27 -15.13
CA ILE A 153 -13.24 -20.84 -14.12
C ILE A 153 -13.65 -20.47 -12.69
N ALA A 154 -14.44 -19.42 -12.48
CA ALA A 154 -15.07 -19.08 -11.20
C ALA A 154 -15.98 -20.21 -10.65
N SER A 155 -16.43 -21.13 -11.51
CA SER A 155 -17.23 -22.29 -11.08
C SER A 155 -16.43 -23.40 -10.40
N PHE A 156 -15.09 -23.38 -10.46
CA PHE A 156 -14.25 -24.36 -9.77
C PHE A 156 -13.96 -23.92 -8.33
N GLN A 157 -14.14 -24.84 -7.37
CA GLN A 157 -13.93 -24.58 -5.94
C GLN A 157 -12.51 -24.07 -5.66
N ALA A 158 -11.49 -24.67 -6.28
CA ALA A 158 -10.09 -24.27 -6.09
C ALA A 158 -9.84 -22.79 -6.46
N VAL A 159 -10.52 -22.27 -7.49
CA VAL A 159 -10.43 -20.85 -7.86
C VAL A 159 -11.14 -19.98 -6.83
N ARG A 160 -12.37 -20.36 -6.43
CA ARG A 160 -13.13 -19.62 -5.41
C ARG A 160 -12.40 -19.55 -4.07
N HIS A 161 -11.80 -20.66 -3.61
CA HIS A 161 -11.06 -20.69 -2.36
C HIS A 161 -9.87 -19.73 -2.38
N ARG A 162 -9.09 -19.68 -3.47
CA ARG A 162 -7.98 -18.73 -3.60
C ARG A 162 -8.45 -17.27 -3.52
N LEU A 163 -9.54 -16.93 -4.19
CA LEU A 163 -10.10 -15.58 -4.16
C LEU A 163 -10.70 -15.24 -2.78
N ALA A 164 -11.30 -16.22 -2.11
CA ALA A 164 -11.83 -16.06 -0.75
C ALA A 164 -10.71 -15.89 0.29
N GLU A 165 -9.63 -16.68 0.21
CA GLU A 165 -8.44 -16.55 1.07
C GLU A 165 -7.77 -15.19 0.89
N ALA A 166 -7.63 -14.72 -0.36
CA ALA A 166 -7.14 -13.38 -0.65
C ALA A 166 -8.05 -12.31 -0.02
N LEU A 167 -9.37 -12.42 -0.18
CA LEU A 167 -10.33 -11.49 0.41
C LEU A 167 -10.21 -11.47 1.94
N VAL A 168 -10.17 -12.61 2.61
CA VAL A 168 -10.03 -12.71 4.06
C VAL A 168 -8.74 -12.04 4.55
N ALA A 169 -7.62 -12.26 3.85
CA ALA A 169 -6.36 -11.62 4.18
C ALA A 169 -6.45 -10.08 4.04
N ILE A 170 -7.13 -9.59 2.99
CA ILE A 170 -7.33 -8.15 2.77
C ILE A 170 -8.21 -7.54 3.86
N GLU A 171 -9.35 -8.15 4.18
CA GLU A 171 -10.27 -7.65 5.23
C GLU A 171 -9.56 -7.59 6.59
N GLY A 172 -8.79 -8.63 6.93
CA GLY A 172 -8.01 -8.66 8.17
C GLY A 172 -6.95 -7.56 8.22
N ALA A 173 -6.21 -7.36 7.13
CA ALA A 173 -5.24 -6.27 7.05
C ALA A 173 -5.91 -4.89 7.13
N GLU A 174 -6.99 -4.67 6.40
CA GLU A 174 -7.72 -3.41 6.40
C GLU A 174 -8.23 -3.05 7.81
N ALA A 175 -8.77 -4.03 8.54
CA ALA A 175 -9.17 -3.85 9.94
C ALA A 175 -7.99 -3.42 10.83
N THR A 176 -6.82 -4.06 10.70
CA THR A 176 -5.63 -3.67 11.49
C THR A 176 -5.13 -2.27 11.15
N VAL A 177 -5.16 -1.88 9.87
CA VAL A 177 -4.73 -0.54 9.42
C VAL A 177 -5.72 0.54 9.87
N ALA A 178 -7.01 0.23 9.89
CA ALA A 178 -8.05 1.14 10.38
C ALA A 178 -7.97 1.35 11.90
N ALA A 179 -7.62 0.31 12.67
CA ALA A 179 -7.46 0.39 14.12
C ALA A 179 -6.12 1.03 14.56
N ALA A 180 -5.11 1.06 13.68
CA ALA A 180 -3.81 1.63 14.02
C ALA A 180 -3.87 3.15 14.26
N THR A 181 -3.16 3.60 15.29
CA THR A 181 -3.06 5.02 15.65
C THR A 181 -1.60 5.46 15.63
N ASP A 182 -1.34 6.66 15.11
CA ASP A 182 0.03 7.16 14.93
C ASP A 182 0.80 7.35 16.26
N SER A 183 0.10 7.35 17.40
CA SER A 183 0.67 7.38 18.75
C SER A 183 1.11 6.01 19.28
N ASP A 184 0.66 4.91 18.67
CA ASP A 184 1.02 3.55 19.07
C ASP A 184 1.89 2.89 17.99
N VAL A 185 3.20 2.89 18.28
CA VAL A 185 4.26 2.29 17.45
C VAL A 185 3.94 0.83 17.10
N LEU A 186 3.46 0.05 18.08
CA LEU A 186 3.20 -1.38 17.88
C LEU A 186 2.01 -1.58 16.95
N SER A 187 0.95 -0.78 17.09
CA SER A 187 -0.22 -0.86 16.19
C SER A 187 0.14 -0.56 14.73
N CYS A 188 0.86 0.54 14.46
CA CYS A 188 1.25 0.91 13.09
C CYS A 188 2.22 -0.12 12.47
N LEU A 189 3.12 -0.67 13.29
CA LEU A 189 4.04 -1.72 12.89
C LEU A 189 3.31 -3.02 12.51
N LEU A 190 2.38 -3.47 13.34
CA LEU A 190 1.56 -4.66 13.08
C LEU A 190 0.63 -4.47 11.88
N ALA A 191 0.02 -3.29 11.75
CA ALA A 191 -0.85 -2.94 10.63
C ALA A 191 -0.11 -2.99 9.29
N LYS A 192 1.08 -2.39 9.21
CA LYS A 192 1.93 -2.50 8.01
C LYS A 192 2.29 -3.96 7.75
N ALA A 193 2.73 -4.70 8.77
CA ALA A 193 3.10 -6.10 8.60
C ALA A 193 1.94 -6.96 8.05
N ALA A 194 0.72 -6.77 8.59
CA ALA A 194 -0.49 -7.44 8.13
C ALA A 194 -0.83 -7.08 6.68
N ALA A 195 -0.78 -5.79 6.32
CA ALA A 195 -1.01 -5.33 4.95
C ALA A 195 0.01 -5.87 3.94
N GLY A 196 1.29 -5.93 4.32
CA GLY A 196 2.34 -6.54 3.49
C GLY A 196 2.10 -8.03 3.28
N GLN A 197 1.80 -8.80 4.34
CA GLN A 197 1.45 -10.22 4.21
C GLN A 197 0.20 -10.45 3.35
N ALA A 198 -0.84 -9.62 3.51
CA ALA A 198 -2.05 -9.69 2.72
C ALA A 198 -1.78 -9.41 1.24
N ALA A 199 -0.95 -8.41 0.92
CA ALA A 199 -0.57 -8.10 -0.45
C ALA A 199 0.22 -9.24 -1.10
N LEU A 200 1.19 -9.82 -0.40
CA LEU A 200 1.96 -10.98 -0.90
C LEU A 200 1.07 -12.21 -1.09
N THR A 201 0.11 -12.44 -0.20
CA THR A 201 -0.86 -13.53 -0.29
C THR A 201 -1.79 -13.35 -1.48
N THR A 202 -2.33 -12.15 -1.62
CA THR A 202 -3.19 -11.76 -2.74
C THR A 202 -2.46 -11.89 -4.07
N ALA A 203 -1.21 -11.41 -4.17
CA ALA A 203 -0.39 -11.54 -5.36
C ALA A 203 -0.24 -13.00 -5.80
N ARG A 204 0.13 -13.91 -4.87
CA ARG A 204 0.27 -15.35 -5.16
C ARG A 204 -1.04 -15.97 -5.67
N HIS A 205 -2.15 -15.73 -4.96
CA HIS A 205 -3.43 -16.31 -5.34
C HIS A 205 -3.94 -15.76 -6.68
N CYS A 206 -3.88 -14.45 -6.88
CA CYS A 206 -4.33 -13.80 -8.10
C CYS A 206 -3.50 -14.27 -9.30
N GLN A 207 -2.17 -14.26 -9.18
CA GLN A 207 -1.28 -14.73 -10.25
C GLN A 207 -1.60 -16.18 -10.66
N GLN A 208 -1.88 -17.05 -9.69
CA GLN A 208 -2.26 -18.43 -9.98
C GLN A 208 -3.64 -18.56 -10.65
N VAL A 209 -4.60 -17.66 -10.37
CA VAL A 209 -5.91 -17.61 -11.03
C VAL A 209 -5.77 -17.20 -12.50
N PHE A 210 -4.86 -16.27 -12.81
CA PHE A 210 -4.55 -15.88 -14.19
C PHE A 210 -3.81 -16.98 -14.97
N GLY A 211 -3.09 -17.88 -14.29
CA GLY A 211 -2.28 -18.89 -14.95
C GLY A 211 -1.19 -18.23 -15.80
N GLY A 212 -0.91 -18.76 -17.00
CA GLY A 212 0.20 -18.30 -17.85
C GLY A 212 0.24 -16.79 -18.11
N ILE A 213 -0.91 -16.16 -18.41
CA ILE A 213 -0.96 -14.71 -18.69
C ILE A 213 -0.62 -13.86 -17.45
N GLY A 214 -0.78 -14.41 -16.24
CA GLY A 214 -0.38 -13.75 -14.99
C GLY A 214 1.13 -13.65 -14.81
N PHE A 215 1.92 -14.35 -15.63
CA PHE A 215 3.39 -14.31 -15.63
C PHE A 215 3.95 -13.47 -16.78
N THR A 216 3.12 -12.93 -17.67
CA THR A 216 3.57 -12.11 -18.81
C THR A 216 3.39 -10.63 -18.53
N ALA A 217 4.12 -9.80 -19.27
CA ALA A 217 3.96 -8.35 -19.25
C ALA A 217 2.69 -7.87 -19.99
N GLU A 218 1.96 -8.77 -20.66
CA GLU A 218 0.77 -8.44 -21.45
C GLU A 218 -0.45 -8.12 -20.58
N HIS A 219 -0.46 -8.59 -19.32
CA HIS A 219 -1.54 -8.32 -18.38
C HIS A 219 -1.10 -7.37 -17.26
N PRO A 220 -1.90 -6.35 -16.89
CA PRO A 220 -1.50 -5.31 -15.94
C PRO A 220 -1.29 -5.79 -14.50
N LEU A 221 -1.68 -7.02 -14.16
CA LEU A 221 -1.50 -7.61 -12.82
C LEU A 221 -0.07 -7.46 -12.30
N HIS A 222 0.92 -7.64 -13.17
CA HIS A 222 2.33 -7.61 -12.78
C HIS A 222 2.76 -6.25 -12.20
N HIS A 223 2.11 -5.14 -12.60
CA HIS A 223 2.37 -3.82 -12.03
C HIS A 223 1.98 -3.77 -10.54
N HIS A 224 0.81 -4.31 -10.16
CA HIS A 224 0.39 -4.38 -8.77
C HIS A 224 1.25 -5.33 -7.93
N ILE A 225 1.72 -6.45 -8.52
CA ILE A 225 2.63 -7.38 -7.84
C ILE A 225 3.97 -6.71 -7.56
N LYS A 226 4.59 -6.09 -8.58
CA LYS A 226 5.85 -5.33 -8.41
C LYS A 226 5.69 -4.24 -7.36
N ARG A 227 4.59 -3.48 -7.43
CA ARG A 227 4.27 -2.44 -6.45
C ARG A 227 4.15 -2.98 -5.03
N SER A 228 3.47 -4.10 -4.84
CA SER A 228 3.32 -4.74 -3.52
C SER A 228 4.68 -5.11 -2.91
N LEU A 229 5.61 -5.65 -3.72
CA LEU A 229 6.95 -6.01 -3.25
C LEU A 229 7.76 -4.80 -2.79
N LEU A 230 7.67 -3.68 -3.52
CA LEU A 230 8.37 -2.44 -3.19
C LEU A 230 7.78 -1.80 -1.93
N LEU A 231 6.46 -1.69 -1.85
CA LEU A 231 5.77 -1.07 -0.71
C LEU A 231 5.91 -1.92 0.57
N ASP A 232 5.98 -3.26 0.46
CA ASP A 232 6.30 -4.11 1.59
C ASP A 232 7.69 -3.76 2.15
N GLY A 233 8.70 -3.64 1.28
CA GLY A 233 10.07 -3.32 1.69
C GLY A 233 10.24 -1.92 2.29
N LEU A 234 9.47 -0.93 1.84
CA LEU A 234 9.59 0.46 2.29
C LEU A 234 9.11 0.60 3.74
N LEU A 235 9.91 1.21 4.62
CA LEU A 235 9.67 1.30 6.07
C LEU A 235 9.60 -0.06 6.80
N GLY A 236 10.32 -1.07 6.27
CA GLY A 236 10.54 -2.40 6.85
C GLY A 236 9.56 -3.45 6.36
N SER A 237 10.05 -4.59 5.86
CA SER A 237 9.20 -5.66 5.30
C SER A 237 8.25 -6.27 6.33
N ALA A 238 7.14 -6.87 5.89
CA ALA A 238 6.25 -7.59 6.79
C ALA A 238 6.97 -8.64 7.64
N ARG A 239 8.03 -9.27 7.10
CA ARG A 239 8.86 -10.22 7.84
C ARG A 239 9.68 -9.55 8.94
N GLU A 240 10.33 -8.43 8.64
CA GLU A 240 11.14 -7.68 9.61
C GLU A 240 10.26 -7.09 10.72
N LEU A 241 9.14 -6.47 10.34
CA LEU A 241 8.21 -5.88 11.29
C LEU A 241 7.56 -6.94 12.19
N THR A 242 7.17 -8.10 11.66
CA THR A 242 6.64 -9.20 12.51
C THR A 242 7.68 -9.64 13.55
N ARG A 243 8.97 -9.70 13.16
CA ARG A 243 10.06 -10.02 14.08
C ARG A 243 10.24 -8.93 15.14
N GLU A 244 10.22 -7.67 14.72
CA GLU A 244 10.34 -6.51 15.62
C GLU A 244 9.19 -6.45 16.63
N ALA A 245 7.94 -6.69 16.20
CA ALA A 245 6.79 -6.84 17.10
C ALA A 245 7.02 -7.94 18.14
N GLY A 246 7.52 -9.10 17.72
CA GLY A 246 7.83 -10.21 18.63
C GLY A 246 8.86 -9.83 19.69
N ILE A 247 9.88 -9.04 19.32
CA ILE A 247 10.87 -8.52 20.27
C ILE A 247 10.21 -7.56 21.26
N ILE A 248 9.42 -6.60 20.78
CA ILE A 248 8.71 -5.62 21.63
C ILE A 248 7.81 -6.34 22.64
N LEU A 249 6.99 -7.28 22.18
CA LEU A 249 6.08 -8.06 23.03
C LEU A 249 6.83 -8.90 24.06
N SER A 250 7.93 -9.55 23.64
CA SER A 250 8.76 -10.34 24.56
C SER A 250 9.44 -9.46 25.61
N SER A 251 9.91 -8.25 25.25
CA SER A 251 10.53 -7.31 26.17
C SER A 251 9.54 -6.70 27.15
N ASN A 252 8.30 -6.45 26.71
CA ASN A 252 7.23 -5.91 27.55
C ASN A 252 6.60 -6.98 28.47
N GLY A 253 6.88 -8.27 28.24
CA GLY A 253 6.36 -9.38 29.04
C GLY A 253 4.84 -9.53 28.98
N SER A 254 4.17 -8.88 28.03
CA SER A 254 2.71 -8.90 27.87
C SER A 254 2.34 -8.77 26.40
N ALA A 255 1.25 -9.43 26.01
CA ALA A 255 0.63 -9.28 24.70
C ALA A 255 -0.74 -8.61 24.86
N PRO A 256 -1.07 -7.58 24.06
CA PRO A 256 -2.41 -7.01 24.08
C PRO A 256 -3.44 -8.09 23.73
N ARG A 257 -4.56 -8.13 24.45
CA ARG A 257 -5.63 -9.08 24.15
C ARG A 257 -6.38 -8.59 22.92
N LEU A 258 -6.73 -9.51 22.03
CA LEU A 258 -7.52 -9.24 20.81
C LEU A 258 -8.90 -8.59 21.08
N VAL A 259 -9.40 -8.62 22.31
CA VAL A 259 -10.69 -8.04 22.73
C VAL A 259 -10.55 -6.57 23.17
N ASP A 260 -9.33 -6.08 23.38
CA ASP A 260 -9.04 -4.72 23.85
C ASP A 260 -8.52 -3.81 22.71
N LEU A 261 -8.60 -4.26 21.45
CA LEU A 261 -8.28 -3.56 20.20
C LEU A 261 -9.56 -3.31 19.39
#